data_AF-A0A358SVH8-F1
#
_entry.id   AF-A0A358SVH8-F1
#
_cell.length_a   1.000
_cell.length_b   1.000
_cell.length_c   1.000
_cell.angle_alpha   90.00
_cell.angle_beta   90.00
_cell.angle_gamma   90.00
#
_symmetry.space_group_name_H-M   'P 1'
#
loop_
_entity.id
_entity.type
_entity.pdbx_description
1 polymer ?
#
loop_
_entity_poly.entity_id
_entity_poly.type
_entity_poly.pdbx_seq_one_letter_code
_entity_poly.pdbx_strand_id
1 'polypeptide(L)'
;MPKMKKIIFLLALPLALAGCSSAITNLTPSRLARNSDGTYHVEAAWRTTEQTIRPESRKPWVVVGFEKYEMSPELVVKDRWETFVPVPADQKLIHYRFQFDFSRNAISAAVEDSKMSPEFTLEIADKASGGK
;
A
#
# COMPACT_ATOMS: atom_id res chain seq x y z
N MET A 1 30.25 0.09 42.00
CA MET A 1 30.53 -0.06 40.55
C MET A 1 29.42 -0.90 39.92
N PRO A 2 28.45 -0.29 39.21
CA PRO A 2 27.41 -1.06 38.54
C PRO A 2 28.07 -1.92 37.45
N LYS A 3 27.89 -3.24 37.55
CA LYS A 3 28.51 -4.23 36.65
C LYS A 3 28.20 -3.86 35.19
N MET A 4 29.22 -3.48 34.40
CA MET A 4 29.12 -3.11 32.98
C MET A 4 28.30 -4.10 32.14
N LYS A 5 28.28 -5.39 32.51
CA LYS A 5 27.43 -6.43 31.89
C LYS A 5 25.92 -6.12 31.96
N LYS A 6 25.43 -5.51 33.05
CA LYS A 6 24.01 -5.15 33.19
C LYS A 6 23.63 -3.96 32.33
N ILE A 7 24.56 -3.02 32.10
CA ILE A 7 24.36 -1.84 31.25
C ILE A 7 24.29 -2.25 29.78
N ILE A 8 25.16 -3.17 29.33
CA ILE A 8 25.14 -3.69 27.96
C ILE A 8 23.82 -4.41 27.66
N PHE A 9 23.32 -5.25 28.56
CA PHE A 9 22.00 -5.90 28.41
C PHE A 9 20.84 -4.89 28.41
N LEU A 10 20.92 -3.83 29.23
CA LEU A 10 19.91 -2.78 29.27
C LEU A 10 19.85 -1.95 27.97
N LEU A 11 21.01 -1.73 27.32
CA LEU A 11 21.09 -1.03 26.03
C LEU A 11 20.80 -1.94 24.82
N ALA A 12 21.05 -3.25 24.92
CA ALA A 12 20.78 -4.20 23.82
C ALA A 12 19.27 -4.47 23.64
N LEU A 13 18.49 -4.41 24.72
CA LEU A 13 17.05 -4.67 24.70
C LEU A 13 16.24 -3.74 23.77
N PRO A 14 16.44 -2.40 23.76
CA PRO A 14 15.74 -1.53 22.81
C PRO A 14 16.21 -1.70 21.36
N LEU A 15 17.45 -2.13 21.09
CA LEU A 15 17.93 -2.40 19.73
C LEU A 15 17.29 -3.66 19.13
N ALA A 16 16.95 -4.65 19.97
CA ALA A 16 16.27 -5.87 19.53
C ALA A 16 14.79 -5.66 19.17
N LEU A 17 14.20 -4.51 19.53
CA LEU A 17 12.81 -4.17 19.24
C LEU A 17 12.61 -3.47 17.89
N ALA A 18 13.69 -3.20 17.14
CA ALA A 18 13.59 -2.75 15.76
C ALA A 18 13.13 -3.93 14.86
N GLY A 19 11.83 -4.22 14.88
CA GLY A 19 11.22 -5.27 14.07
C GLY A 19 11.20 -4.95 12.58
N CYS A 20 11.05 -5.99 11.75
CA CYS A 20 10.79 -5.81 10.33
C CYS A 20 9.48 -5.03 10.13
N SER A 21 9.57 -3.85 9.53
CA SER A 21 8.41 -3.03 9.18
C SER A 21 8.07 -3.21 7.71
N SER A 22 6.81 -3.51 7.41
CA SER A 22 6.31 -3.62 6.04
C SER A 22 4.87 -3.12 6.02
N ALA A 23 4.63 -1.97 5.39
CA ALA A 23 3.34 -1.28 5.47
C ALA A 23 2.92 -0.73 4.11
N ILE A 24 1.69 -1.07 3.70
CA ILE A 24 1.03 -0.49 2.53
C ILE A 24 0.23 0.73 3.02
N THR A 25 0.46 1.87 2.40
CA THR A 25 -0.18 3.15 2.72
C THR A 25 -1.05 3.56 1.55
N ASN A 26 -2.33 3.83 1.82
CA ASN A 26 -3.21 4.45 0.84
C ASN A 26 -2.88 5.95 0.74
N LEU A 27 -2.53 6.40 -0.46
CA LEU A 27 -2.27 7.82 -0.74
C LEU A 27 -3.46 8.50 -1.43
N THR A 28 -4.49 7.72 -1.77
CA THR A 28 -5.72 8.21 -2.39
C THR A 28 -6.55 8.98 -1.36
N PRO A 29 -7.05 10.18 -1.68
CA PRO A 29 -8.02 10.86 -0.84
C PRO A 29 -9.25 9.99 -0.59
N SER A 30 -9.80 10.01 0.62
CA SER A 30 -11.00 9.23 0.96
C SER A 30 -12.26 9.71 0.26
N ARG A 31 -12.23 10.92 -0.32
CA ARG A 31 -13.32 11.53 -1.06
C ARG A 31 -12.78 12.23 -2.32
N LEU A 32 -13.36 11.92 -3.47
CA LEU A 32 -13.08 12.57 -4.75
C LEU A 32 -14.37 13.13 -5.35
N ALA A 33 -14.26 14.25 -6.06
CA ALA A 33 -15.41 14.82 -6.78
C ALA A 33 -15.74 13.96 -8.00
N ARG A 34 -17.04 13.79 -8.29
CA ARG A 34 -17.49 13.07 -9.48
C ARG A 34 -16.93 13.73 -10.74
N ASN A 35 -16.26 12.93 -11.56
CA ASN A 35 -15.74 13.35 -12.86
C ASN A 35 -16.61 12.81 -14.02
N SER A 36 -16.36 13.30 -15.23
CA SER A 36 -17.07 12.89 -16.45
C SER A 36 -16.63 11.52 -16.97
N ASP A 37 -15.40 11.13 -16.69
CA ASP A 37 -14.73 10.01 -17.36
C ASP A 37 -14.98 8.68 -16.64
N GLY A 38 -15.56 8.73 -15.44
CA GLY A 38 -15.91 7.55 -14.64
C GLY A 38 -14.72 6.75 -14.17
N THR A 39 -13.50 7.30 -14.24
CA THR A 39 -12.26 6.64 -13.80
C THR A 39 -11.60 7.47 -12.73
N TYR A 40 -11.13 6.83 -11.66
CA TYR A 40 -10.60 7.52 -10.50
C TYR A 40 -9.16 7.09 -10.24
N HIS A 41 -8.31 8.09 -10.04
CA HIS A 41 -6.91 7.88 -9.73
C HIS A 41 -6.78 7.30 -8.32
N VAL A 42 -6.07 6.18 -8.20
CA VAL A 42 -5.81 5.51 -6.93
C VAL A 42 -4.31 5.30 -6.80
N GLU A 43 -3.76 5.72 -5.67
CA GLU A 43 -2.33 5.68 -5.37
C GLU A 43 -2.06 4.94 -4.07
N ALA A 44 -0.97 4.18 -4.05
CA ALA A 44 -0.44 3.54 -2.85
C ALA A 44 1.07 3.63 -2.78
N ALA A 45 1.59 3.57 -1.55
CA ALA A 45 2.99 3.32 -1.31
C ALA A 45 3.20 2.07 -0.46
N TRP A 46 4.18 1.25 -0.79
CA TRP A 46 4.57 0.09 0.01
C TRP A 46 6.03 0.18 0.43
N ARG A 47 6.24 0.52 1.70
CA ARG A 47 7.57 0.61 2.31
C ARG A 47 7.83 -0.63 3.16
N THR A 48 8.98 -1.25 2.96
CA THR A 48 9.41 -2.44 3.69
C THR A 48 10.89 -2.37 4.03
N THR A 49 11.25 -2.79 5.25
CA THR A 49 12.64 -3.01 5.67
C THR A 49 13.05 -4.47 5.52
N GLU A 50 12.18 -5.32 4.99
CA GLU A 50 12.43 -6.74 4.81
C GLU A 50 13.37 -6.99 3.62
N GLN A 51 14.62 -7.35 3.92
CA GLN A 51 15.69 -7.52 2.93
C GLN A 51 15.53 -8.76 2.04
N THR A 52 14.69 -9.72 2.44
CA THR A 52 14.44 -10.93 1.66
C THR A 52 13.50 -10.69 0.49
N ILE A 53 12.74 -9.60 0.48
CA ILE A 53 11.84 -9.24 -0.64
C ILE A 53 12.68 -8.73 -1.81
N ARG A 54 12.40 -9.25 -3.01
CA ARG A 54 13.00 -8.77 -4.27
C ARG A 54 12.26 -7.54 -4.80
N PRO A 55 12.82 -6.33 -4.75
CA PRO A 55 12.09 -5.10 -5.08
C PRO A 55 11.52 -5.08 -6.50
N GLU A 56 12.20 -5.68 -7.46
CA GLU A 56 11.86 -5.78 -8.87
C GLU A 56 10.72 -6.77 -9.17
N SER A 57 10.44 -7.69 -8.24
CA SER A 57 9.38 -8.69 -8.40
C SER A 57 7.99 -8.17 -8.00
N ARG A 58 7.92 -6.96 -7.42
CA ARG A 58 6.69 -6.42 -6.85
C ARG A 58 5.68 -6.09 -7.95
N LYS A 59 4.54 -6.77 -7.90
CA LYS A 59 3.39 -6.59 -8.78
C LYS A 59 2.21 -6.02 -7.98
N PRO A 60 1.97 -4.72 -8.09
CA PRO A 60 0.90 -4.03 -7.36
C PRO A 60 -0.45 -4.15 -8.07
N TRP A 61 -1.51 -4.31 -7.29
CA TRP A 61 -2.89 -4.40 -7.76
C TRP A 61 -3.82 -3.58 -6.88
N VAL A 62 -4.82 -2.95 -7.48
CA VAL A 62 -6.03 -2.50 -6.79
C VAL A 62 -7.10 -3.57 -6.97
N VAL A 63 -7.66 -4.06 -5.87
CA VAL A 63 -8.70 -5.09 -5.86
C VAL A 63 -10.03 -4.44 -5.49
N VAL A 64 -11.03 -4.53 -6.38
CA VAL A 64 -12.38 -3.99 -6.17
C VAL A 64 -13.39 -5.12 -6.39
N GLY A 65 -13.97 -5.63 -5.32
CA GLY A 65 -14.79 -6.84 -5.39
C GLY A 65 -13.96 -8.03 -5.90
N PHE A 66 -14.29 -8.52 -7.11
CA PHE A 66 -13.57 -9.62 -7.78
C PHE A 66 -12.58 -9.15 -8.85
N GLU A 67 -12.59 -7.86 -9.17
CA GLU A 67 -11.76 -7.28 -10.23
C GLU A 67 -10.39 -6.86 -9.68
N LYS A 68 -9.36 -7.00 -10.52
CA LYS A 68 -7.99 -6.56 -10.22
C LYS A 68 -7.49 -5.60 -11.30
N TYR A 69 -7.00 -4.45 -10.88
CA TYR A 69 -6.41 -3.43 -11.75
C TYR A 69 -4.91 -3.34 -11.45
N GLU A 70 -4.07 -3.59 -12.46
CA GLU A 70 -2.62 -3.46 -12.32
C GLU A 70 -2.24 -2.00 -12.05
N MET A 71 -1.27 -1.79 -11.17
CA MET A 71 -0.72 -0.46 -10.92
C MET A 71 0.63 -0.28 -11.58
N SER A 72 0.88 0.92 -12.09
CA SER A 72 2.18 1.30 -12.65
C SER A 72 3.02 2.00 -11.58
N PRO A 73 4.35 1.80 -11.57
CA PRO A 73 5.22 2.57 -10.69
C PRO A 73 5.19 4.05 -11.07
N GLU A 74 5.15 4.93 -10.08
CA GLU A 74 5.27 6.35 -10.35
C GLU A 74 6.73 6.70 -10.72
N LEU A 75 6.90 7.62 -11.66
CA LEU A 75 8.19 7.89 -12.30
C LEU A 75 9.22 8.56 -11.38
N VAL A 76 8.79 9.36 -10.42
CA VAL A 76 9.66 10.22 -9.61
C VAL A 76 9.84 9.70 -8.17
N VAL A 77 8.83 9.06 -7.62
CA VAL A 77 8.75 8.66 -6.21
C VAL A 77 8.86 7.15 -6.09
N LYS A 78 9.95 6.72 -5.45
CA LYS A 78 10.20 5.32 -5.15
C LYS A 78 9.10 4.73 -4.27
N ASP A 79 8.84 3.46 -4.50
CA ASP A 79 7.87 2.67 -3.74
C ASP A 79 6.46 3.27 -3.74
N ARG A 80 6.11 4.01 -4.80
CA ARG A 80 4.77 4.53 -5.07
C ARG A 80 4.27 3.97 -6.40
N TRP A 81 3.00 3.60 -6.41
CA TRP A 81 2.32 3.07 -7.57
C TRP A 81 0.95 3.69 -7.72
N GLU A 82 0.48 3.76 -8.96
CA GLU A 82 -0.77 4.43 -9.32
C GLU A 82 -1.52 3.68 -10.42
N THR A 83 -2.84 3.82 -10.44
CA THR A 83 -3.70 3.31 -11.50
C THR A 83 -5.01 4.08 -11.57
N PHE A 84 -5.80 3.82 -12.61
CA PHE A 84 -7.15 4.36 -12.78
C PHE A 84 -8.17 3.24 -12.63
N VAL A 85 -9.09 3.40 -11.68
CA VAL A 85 -10.17 2.44 -11.40
C VAL A 85 -11.47 2.95 -12.01
N PRO A 86 -12.15 2.19 -12.87
CA PRO A 86 -13.46 2.55 -13.39
C PRO A 86 -14.53 2.40 -12.30
N VAL A 87 -15.45 3.36 -12.25
CA VAL A 87 -16.50 3.44 -11.25
C VAL A 87 -17.82 3.76 -11.96
N PRO A 88 -18.84 2.90 -11.83
CA PRO A 88 -20.16 3.14 -12.37
C PRO A 88 -20.77 4.48 -11.94
N ALA A 89 -21.56 5.11 -12.83
CA ALA A 89 -22.12 6.44 -12.61
C ALA A 89 -23.10 6.50 -11.42
N ASP A 90 -23.71 5.39 -11.06
CA ASP A 90 -24.62 5.24 -9.91
C ASP A 90 -23.88 4.98 -8.59
N GLN A 91 -22.59 4.59 -8.64
CA GLN A 91 -21.83 4.25 -7.46
C GLN A 91 -21.24 5.49 -6.77
N LYS A 92 -21.53 5.64 -5.47
CA LYS A 92 -21.02 6.74 -4.62
C LYS A 92 -19.95 6.30 -3.62
N LEU A 93 -19.82 5.00 -3.39
CA LEU A 93 -18.87 4.41 -2.46
C LEU A 93 -18.24 3.19 -3.12
N ILE A 94 -16.91 3.13 -3.07
CA ILE A 94 -16.14 2.01 -3.59
C ILE A 94 -15.29 1.47 -2.46
N HIS A 95 -15.35 0.17 -2.26
CA HIS A 95 -14.49 -0.54 -1.32
C HIS A 95 -13.37 -1.23 -2.10
N TYR A 96 -12.14 -1.01 -1.69
CA TYR A 96 -10.98 -1.54 -2.39
C TYR A 96 -9.85 -1.88 -1.45
N ARG A 97 -8.93 -2.73 -1.93
CA ARG A 97 -7.69 -3.09 -1.26
C ARG A 97 -6.53 -2.96 -2.23
N PHE A 98 -5.34 -2.79 -1.67
CA PHE A 98 -4.11 -2.96 -2.42
C PHE A 98 -3.55 -4.35 -2.14
N GLN A 99 -3.19 -5.06 -3.19
CA GLN A 99 -2.46 -6.33 -3.12
C GLN A 99 -1.11 -6.15 -3.80
N PHE A 100 -0.05 -6.60 -3.16
CA PHE A 100 1.28 -6.67 -3.77
C PHE A 100 1.73 -8.12 -3.80
N ASP A 101 1.89 -8.68 -4.98
CA ASP A 101 2.53 -9.99 -5.17
C ASP A 101 4.04 -9.76 -5.35
N PHE A 102 4.86 -10.64 -4.79
CA PHE A 102 6.32 -10.50 -4.83
C PHE A 102 7.02 -11.83 -4.57
N SER A 103 8.27 -11.91 -4.97
CA SER A 103 9.16 -13.02 -4.65
C SER A 103 10.04 -12.68 -3.45
N ARG A 104 10.20 -13.66 -2.54
CA ARG A 104 11.11 -13.60 -1.39
C ARG A 104 12.27 -14.57 -1.58
N ASN A 105 13.50 -14.14 -1.26
CA ASN A 105 14.66 -15.00 -1.16
C ASN A 105 14.49 -16.00 -0.01
N ALA A 106 14.69 -17.29 -0.28
CA ALA A 106 14.76 -18.35 0.72
C ALA A 106 16.01 -19.22 0.49
N ILE A 107 16.31 -20.11 1.43
CA ILE A 107 17.54 -20.93 1.44
C ILE A 107 17.68 -21.78 0.17
N SER A 108 16.57 -22.29 -0.38
CA SER A 108 16.55 -23.12 -1.58
C SER A 108 16.31 -22.30 -2.84
N ALA A 109 15.06 -21.87 -3.06
CA ALA A 109 14.61 -21.10 -4.20
C ALA A 109 13.76 -19.92 -3.74
N ALA A 110 13.58 -18.93 -4.62
CA ALA A 110 12.66 -17.84 -4.36
C ALA A 110 11.23 -18.38 -4.19
N VAL A 111 10.50 -17.82 -3.23
CA VAL A 111 9.11 -18.18 -2.94
C VAL A 111 8.22 -16.99 -3.28
N GLU A 112 7.14 -17.24 -4.00
CA GLU A 112 6.10 -16.24 -4.26
C GLU A 112 5.25 -16.02 -3.01
N ASP A 113 4.97 -14.77 -2.70
CA ASP A 113 4.23 -14.33 -1.53
C ASP A 113 3.37 -13.11 -1.91
N SER A 114 2.44 -12.74 -1.04
CA SER A 114 1.53 -11.63 -1.27
C SER A 114 1.24 -10.86 0.00
N LYS A 115 1.10 -9.54 -0.12
CA LYS A 115 0.71 -8.65 0.96
C LYS A 115 -0.55 -7.89 0.58
N MET A 116 -1.60 -8.06 1.38
CA MET A 116 -2.87 -7.36 1.23
C MET A 116 -2.99 -6.22 2.24
N SER A 117 -3.51 -5.08 1.84
CA SER A 117 -3.86 -3.98 2.74
C SER A 117 -5.18 -4.24 3.48
N PRO A 118 -5.48 -3.46 4.54
CA PRO A 118 -6.86 -3.27 4.97
C PRO A 118 -7.75 -2.76 3.83
N GLU A 119 -9.06 -2.85 4.02
CA GLU A 119 -10.01 -2.23 3.10
C GLU A 119 -10.01 -0.72 3.26
N PHE A 120 -10.10 -0.03 2.14
CA PHE A 120 -10.31 1.40 2.08
C PHE A 120 -11.63 1.69 1.38
N THR A 121 -12.19 2.85 1.72
CA THR A 121 -13.41 3.36 1.10
C THR A 121 -13.09 4.66 0.39
N LEU A 122 -13.47 4.74 -0.88
CA LEU A 122 -13.46 5.97 -1.66
C LEU A 122 -14.90 6.45 -1.86
N GLU A 123 -15.18 7.66 -1.38
CA GLU A 123 -16.45 8.36 -1.60
C GLU A 123 -16.38 9.23 -2.85
N ILE A 124 -17.33 9.03 -3.76
CA ILE A 124 -17.53 9.88 -4.93
C ILE A 124 -18.59 10.92 -4.59
N ALA A 125 -18.12 12.12 -4.25
CA ALA A 125 -18.99 13.24 -3.95
C ALA A 125 -19.48 13.88 -5.25
N ASP A 126 -20.79 14.00 -5.39
CA ASP A 126 -21.36 14.85 -6.43
C ASP A 126 -20.87 16.28 -6.18
N LYS A 127 -20.50 17.01 -7.24
CA LYS A 127 -20.11 18.42 -7.08
C LYS A 127 -21.25 19.11 -6.34
N ALA A 128 -20.94 19.77 -5.22
CA ALA A 128 -21.85 20.72 -4.62
C ALA A 128 -22.21 21.71 -5.74
N SER A 129 -23.47 21.71 -6.17
CA SER A 129 -24.00 22.82 -6.94
C SER A 129 -23.74 24.05 -6.08
N GLY A 130 -22.78 24.88 -6.50
CA GLY A 130 -22.49 26.15 -5.85
C GLY A 130 -23.81 26.88 -5.68
N GLY A 131 -24.20 27.07 -4.43
CA GLY A 131 -25.39 27.83 -4.09
C GLY A 131 -25.18 29.28 -4.48
N LYS A 132 -26.00 29.70 -5.45
CA LYS A 132 -26.38 31.08 -5.80
C LYS A 132 -25.33 31.98 -6.47
#